data_AF-A0A1H9NQG5-F1
#
_entry.id   AF-A0A1H9NQG5-F1
#
_cell.length_a   1.000
_cell.length_b   1.000
_cell.length_c   1.000
_cell.angle_alpha   90.00
_cell.angle_beta   90.00
_cell.angle_gamma   90.00
#
_symmetry.space_group_name_H-M   'P 1'
#
loop_
_entity.id
_entity.type
_entity.pdbx_description
1 polymer ?
#
loop_
_entity_poly.entity_id
_entity_poly.type
_entity_poly.pdbx_seq_one_letter_code
_entity_poly.pdbx_strand_id
1 'polypeptide(L)'
;MLFISEAIQVDAAQATVWVHAPDGSTVGRFSKRFGMDVHTTVTAQMAGASQCLNCTHEPAGAREWHLFCDLIWQHYQIDVPRSLLQF
;
A
#
# COMPACT_ATOMS: atom_id res chain seq x y z
N MET A 1 7.89 14.50 0.46
CA MET A 1 7.22 13.30 0.99
C MET A 1 6.51 13.73 2.26
N LEU A 2 5.24 13.35 2.42
CA LEU A 2 4.42 13.73 3.57
C LEU A 2 4.00 12.46 4.31
N PHE A 3 4.08 12.49 5.64
CA PHE A 3 3.51 11.44 6.49
C PHE A 3 2.12 11.90 6.92
N ILE A 4 1.13 11.06 6.64
CA ILE A 4 -0.28 11.30 7.04
C ILE A 4 -0.54 10.66 8.41
N SER A 5 0.16 9.56 8.68
CA SER A 5 0.30 8.90 9.96
C SER A 5 1.69 8.23 10.01
N GLU A 6 2.05 7.60 11.13
CA GLU A 6 3.31 6.83 11.22
C GLU A 6 3.37 5.69 10.19
N ALA A 7 2.22 5.18 9.74
CA ALA A 7 2.12 4.06 8.81
C ALA A 7 1.99 4.48 7.34
N ILE A 8 1.59 5.72 7.04
CA ILE A 8 1.22 6.13 5.67
C ILE A 8 2.09 7.26 5.18
N GLN A 9 2.70 7.02 4.03
CA GLN A 9 3.61 7.94 3.38
C GLN A 9 3.15 8.22 1.95
N VAL A 10 3.13 9.49 1.55
CA VAL A 10 2.72 9.91 0.20
C VAL A 10 3.78 10.79 -0.45
N ASP A 11 3.97 10.63 -1.76
CA ASP A 11 4.84 11.52 -2.53
C ASP A 11 4.23 12.92 -2.67
N ALA A 12 5.05 13.90 -3.05
CA ALA A 12 4.59 15.28 -3.18
C ALA A 12 3.56 15.47 -4.30
N ALA A 13 3.56 14.59 -5.30
CA ALA A 13 2.67 14.65 -6.45
C ALA A 13 1.34 13.93 -6.23
N GLN A 14 1.13 13.28 -5.08
CA GLN A 14 -0.02 12.40 -4.83
C GLN A 14 -0.22 11.41 -5.99
N ALA A 15 0.89 10.80 -6.42
CA ALA A 15 0.93 9.78 -7.46
C ALA A 15 1.33 8.42 -6.88
N THR A 16 2.02 8.42 -5.74
CA THR A 16 2.49 7.21 -5.08
C THR A 16 2.25 7.26 -3.57
N VAL A 17 1.71 6.17 -3.02
CA VAL A 17 1.45 5.97 -1.59
C VAL A 17 2.19 4.71 -1.15
N TRP A 18 2.80 4.76 0.03
CA TRP A 18 3.41 3.61 0.70
C TRP A 18 2.77 3.41 2.07
N VAL A 19 2.61 2.15 2.45
CA VAL A 19 2.08 1.72 3.75
C VAL A 19 3.09 0.85 4.46
N HIS A 20 3.37 1.19 5.71
CA HIS A 20 4.34 0.53 6.57
C HIS A 20 3.67 -0.19 7.73
N ALA A 21 4.07 -1.43 7.98
CA ALA A 21 3.63 -2.22 9.12
C ALA A 21 4.48 -1.94 10.38
N PRO A 22 4.01 -2.30 11.58
CA PRO A 22 4.73 -2.05 12.84
C PRO A 22 6.12 -2.69 12.93
N ASP A 23 6.40 -3.74 12.16
CA ASP A 23 7.73 -4.36 12.10
C ASP A 23 8.70 -3.63 11.15
N GLY A 24 8.30 -2.45 10.64
CA GLY A 24 9.08 -1.61 9.73
C GLY A 24 8.99 -2.02 8.26
N SER A 25 8.25 -3.08 7.92
CA SER A 25 8.07 -3.51 6.53
C SER A 25 7.23 -2.51 5.74
N THR A 26 7.63 -2.18 4.52
CA THR A 26 6.70 -1.61 3.53
C THR A 26 5.83 -2.73 2.97
N VAL A 27 4.60 -2.82 3.47
CA VAL A 27 3.64 -3.90 3.14
C VAL A 27 2.71 -3.54 1.99
N GLY A 28 2.68 -2.28 1.57
CA GLY A 28 2.05 -1.95 0.32
C GLY A 28 2.54 -0.67 -0.30
N ARG A 29 2.42 -0.61 -1.63
CA ARG A 29 2.61 0.59 -2.42
C ARG A 29 1.52 0.67 -3.47
N PHE A 30 0.94 1.85 -3.63
CA PHE A 30 0.11 2.20 -4.77
C PHE A 30 0.84 3.23 -5.63
N SER A 31 0.81 3.07 -6.95
CA SER A 31 1.31 4.03 -7.92
C SER A 31 0.34 4.16 -9.09
N LYS A 32 -0.05 5.39 -9.42
CA LYS A 32 -0.85 5.67 -10.63
C LYS A 32 -0.21 5.13 -11.91
N ARG A 33 1.13 5.06 -11.94
CA ARG A 33 1.91 4.66 -13.12
C ARG A 33 2.25 3.18 -13.15
N PHE A 34 2.59 2.60 -11.99
CA PHE A 34 3.20 1.26 -11.93
C PHE A 34 2.30 0.18 -11.35
N GLY A 35 1.06 0.52 -10.98
CA GLY A 35 0.14 -0.40 -10.36
C GLY A 35 0.25 -0.39 -8.84
N MET A 36 -0.10 -1.50 -8.22
CA MET A 36 -0.06 -1.64 -6.77
C MET A 36 0.56 -2.95 -6.34
N ASP A 37 1.13 -2.95 -5.15
CA ASP A 37 1.61 -4.14 -4.47
C ASP A 37 1.10 -4.16 -3.03
N VAL A 38 0.61 -5.33 -2.62
CA VAL A 38 0.29 -5.66 -1.24
C VAL A 38 1.04 -6.95 -0.93
N HIS A 39 1.94 -6.88 0.03
CA HIS A 39 2.84 -7.97 0.41
C HIS A 39 2.63 -8.32 1.87
N THR A 40 3.04 -9.52 2.29
CA THR A 40 3.22 -9.89 3.71
C THR A 40 4.39 -9.14 4.33
N THR A 41 4.43 -9.06 5.65
CA THR A 41 5.57 -8.46 6.37
C THR A 41 6.85 -9.29 6.22
N VAL A 42 8.01 -8.65 6.41
CA VAL A 42 9.30 -9.35 6.46
C VAL A 42 9.29 -10.41 7.56
N THR A 43 8.73 -10.11 8.73
CA THR A 43 8.59 -11.08 9.82
C THR A 43 7.82 -12.33 9.38
N ALA A 44 6.71 -12.17 8.66
CA ALA A 44 5.92 -13.29 8.16
C ALA A 44 6.67 -14.09 7.08
N GLN A 45 7.37 -13.41 6.17
CA GLN A 45 8.19 -14.06 5.14
C GLN A 45 9.32 -14.90 5.75
N MET A 46 9.98 -14.39 6.78
CA MET A 46 11.01 -15.14 7.52
C MET A 46 10.43 -16.35 8.27
N ALA A 47 9.13 -16.31 8.61
CA ALA A 47 8.39 -17.45 9.14
C ALA A 47 7.84 -18.40 8.05
N GLY A 48 8.16 -18.16 6.78
CA GLY A 48 7.80 -19.02 5.65
C GLY A 48 6.53 -18.61 4.89
N ALA A 49 5.92 -17.46 5.20
CA ALA A 49 4.79 -16.96 4.42
C ALA A 49 5.22 -16.53 3.00
N SER A 50 4.32 -16.64 2.03
CA SER A 50 4.52 -16.08 0.70
C SER A 50 4.61 -14.55 0.76
N GLN A 51 5.47 -13.94 -0.04
CA GLN A 51 5.60 -12.48 -0.10
C GLN A 51 4.33 -11.82 -0.65
N CYS A 52 3.82 -12.27 -1.79
CA CYS A 52 2.78 -11.57 -2.53
C CYS A 52 1.38 -11.90 -1.99
N LEU A 53 0.62 -10.86 -1.61
CA LEU A 53 -0.80 -10.96 -1.32
C LEU A 53 -1.62 -10.52 -2.53
N ASN A 54 -1.28 -9.39 -3.14
CA ASN A 54 -1.88 -8.94 -4.39
C ASN A 54 -1.02 -7.87 -5.08
N CYS A 55 -0.52 -8.17 -6.28
CA CYS A 55 0.27 -7.22 -7.07
C CYS A 55 -0.25 -7.07 -8.50
N THR A 56 -0.19 -5.83 -9.00
CA THR A 56 -0.44 -5.46 -10.39
C THR A 56 0.77 -4.70 -10.94
N HIS A 57 0.94 -4.70 -12.26
CA HIS A 57 2.09 -4.08 -12.92
C HIS A 57 1.70 -3.14 -14.07
N GLU A 58 0.45 -2.69 -14.06
CA GLU A 58 -0.14 -1.79 -15.07
C GLU A 58 -0.58 -0.49 -14.40
N PRO A 59 -0.72 0.63 -15.16
CA PRO A 59 -1.26 1.88 -14.63
C PRO A 59 -2.57 1.68 -13.87
N ALA A 60 -2.69 2.34 -12.73
CA ALA A 60 -3.78 2.13 -11.77
C ALA A 60 -4.63 3.40 -11.60
N GLY A 61 -5.95 3.23 -11.60
CA GLY A 61 -6.93 4.30 -11.42
C GLY A 61 -7.65 4.23 -10.08
N ALA A 62 -8.78 4.92 -9.99
CA ALA A 62 -9.58 5.00 -8.77
C ALA A 62 -10.06 3.62 -8.27
N ARG A 63 -10.36 2.69 -9.18
CA ARG A 63 -10.80 1.34 -8.82
C ARG A 63 -9.69 0.56 -8.10
N GLU A 64 -8.49 0.56 -8.68
CA GLU A 64 -7.33 -0.11 -8.08
C GLU A 64 -6.93 0.58 -6.77
N TRP A 65 -7.10 1.90 -6.66
CA TRP A 65 -6.87 2.62 -5.40
C TRP A 65 -7.81 2.19 -4.28
N HIS A 66 -9.11 2.04 -4.58
CA HIS A 66 -10.07 1.57 -3.58
C HIS A 66 -9.75 0.13 -3.15
N LEU A 67 -9.41 -0.74 -4.11
CA LEU A 67 -8.99 -2.10 -3.81
C LEU A 67 -7.72 -2.15 -2.96
N PHE A 68 -6.74 -1.28 -3.25
CA PHE A 68 -5.54 -1.13 -2.42
C PHE A 68 -5.90 -0.78 -0.97
N CYS A 69 -6.76 0.23 -0.75
CA CYS A 69 -7.22 0.59 0.59
C CYS A 69 -7.94 -0.58 1.30
N ASP A 70 -8.80 -1.30 0.58
CA ASP A 70 -9.53 -2.45 1.12
C ASP A 70 -8.58 -3.57 1.56
N LEU A 71 -7.59 -3.91 0.72
CA LEU A 71 -6.60 -4.95 1.02
C LEU A 71 -5.69 -4.56 2.19
N ILE A 72 -5.26 -3.30 2.25
CA ILE A 72 -4.44 -2.81 3.37
C ILE A 72 -5.23 -2.88 4.68
N TRP A 73 -6.50 -2.49 4.69
CA TRP A 73 -7.36 -2.66 5.85
C TRP A 73 -7.50 -4.14 6.21
N GLN A 74 -7.86 -4.99 5.24
CA GLN A 74 -8.06 -6.42 5.46
C GLN A 74 -6.85 -7.11 6.10
N HIS A 75 -5.64 -6.82 5.62
CA HIS A 75 -4.42 -7.51 6.05
C HIS A 75 -3.74 -6.87 7.26
N TYR A 76 -3.86 -5.55 7.43
CA TYR A 76 -3.06 -4.80 8.41
C TYR A 76 -3.87 -3.94 9.37
N GLN A 77 -5.20 -3.82 9.15
CA GLN A 77 -6.07 -2.94 9.93
C GLN A 77 -5.57 -1.48 9.94
N ILE A 78 -4.91 -1.07 8.86
CA ILE A 78 -4.45 0.31 8.63
C ILE A 78 -5.48 1.01 7.74
N ASP A 79 -6.11 2.06 8.25
CA ASP A 79 -7.05 2.86 7.47
C ASP A 79 -6.30 3.87 6.60
N VAL A 80 -6.29 3.63 5.29
CA VAL A 80 -5.72 4.55 4.30
C VAL A 80 -6.85 5.43 3.77
N PRO A 81 -6.84 6.76 4.04
CA PRO A 81 -7.94 7.62 3.60
C PRO A 81 -8.04 7.65 2.08
N ARG A 82 -9.18 7.20 1.54
CA ARG A 82 -9.41 7.16 0.09
C ARG A 82 -9.33 8.54 -0.57
N SER A 83 -9.55 9.60 0.19
CA SER A 83 -9.40 11.00 -0.24
C SER A 83 -7.95 11.46 -0.43
N LEU A 84 -6.95 10.63 -0.11
CA LEU A 84 -5.54 11.00 -0.29
C LEU A 84 -5.14 11.23 -1.74
N LEU A 85 -5.78 10.51 -2.67
CA LEU A 85 -5.51 10.60 -4.10
C LEU A 85 -6.74 11.10 -4.84
N GLN A 86 -6.50 11.94 -5.84
CA GLN A 86 -7.49 12.35 -6.83
C GLN A 86 -7.13 11.72 -8.19
N PHE A 87 -8.13 11.36 -8.99
CA PHE A 87 -7.99 10.69 -10.29
C PHE A 87 -8.73 11.46 -11.37
#